data_AF-A0A9W3BXM1-F1
#
_entry.id   AF-A0A9W3BXM1-F1
#
_cell.length_a   1.000
_cell.length_b   1.000
_cell.length_c   1.000
_cell.angle_alpha   90.00
_cell.angle_beta   90.00
_cell.angle_gamma   90.00
#
_symmetry.space_group_name_H-M   'P 1'
#
loop_
_entity.id
_entity.type
_entity.pdbx_description
1 polymer ?
#
loop_
_entity_poly.entity_id
_entity_poly.type
_entity_poly.pdbx_seq_one_letter_code
_entity_poly.pdbx_strand_id
1 'polypeptide(L)'
;MLTLVTSPTWNVSFPTSVTMMSSSKPSYVLEHNTLFCFCHVSCLNSFSMSCCVFWLCNCARMKDHFDNIQMIADTTTLPHALRSLSSRIVEDIDVSGVMETLSRGKGTLVPSEKLHLWNELKVLSFTRMVVSLWSVTMLSLYIRVQVNILGRHLYIDTARGLASSHLPEELDLIDREDEQKFLTSADYLATNSMPSLIFHMKSAVKEVLKRKQLKDVLTTRTLEETVIRILDVFMSTGSPHHWIDYLMMAHDTTTDVSSSDATVTKFHLLVTETREVLTSTEFTNVAEIALKACTVALAEEMETQPGLATGIQLAKLLPQIEKTVPEISAVPDNNRFLQRIRDLPEVQLFFTLLYSNMPH
;
A
#
# COMPACT_ATOMS: atom_id res chain seq x y z
N MET A 1 -7.52 -12.35 19.83
CA MET A 1 -6.67 -12.96 20.87
C MET A 1 -5.36 -13.37 20.19
N LEU A 2 -4.43 -12.42 20.07
CA LEU A 2 -3.13 -12.61 19.40
C LEU A 2 -2.12 -13.12 20.44
N THR A 3 -1.83 -14.42 20.41
CA THR A 3 -0.67 -14.99 21.09
C THR A 3 0.54 -14.86 20.17
N LEU A 4 1.38 -13.87 20.45
CA LEU A 4 2.78 -13.85 19.99
C LEU A 4 3.47 -15.10 20.55
N VAL A 5 3.86 -16.02 19.67
CA VAL A 5 4.62 -17.21 20.01
C VAL A 5 5.97 -16.77 20.58
N THR A 6 6.23 -17.25 21.79
CA THR A 6 7.48 -17.10 22.54
C THR A 6 8.69 -17.60 21.76
N SER A 7 9.79 -16.86 21.86
CA SER A 7 11.11 -17.08 21.28
C SER A 7 11.63 -18.53 21.33
N PRO A 8 12.28 -19.04 20.26
CA PRO A 8 13.23 -20.12 20.39
C PRO A 8 14.61 -19.56 20.75
N THR A 9 15.26 -20.18 21.72
CA THR A 9 16.67 -20.00 22.04
C THR A 9 17.54 -20.45 20.86
N TRP A 10 18.21 -19.51 20.19
CA TRP A 10 19.11 -19.82 19.09
C TRP A 10 20.49 -20.26 19.61
N ASN A 11 20.70 -21.57 19.69
CA ASN A 11 22.04 -22.17 19.73
C ASN A 11 22.42 -22.53 18.29
N VAL A 12 23.36 -21.78 17.69
CA VAL A 12 23.89 -22.11 16.36
C VAL A 12 25.42 -22.15 16.42
N SER A 13 25.97 -23.32 16.07
CA SER A 13 27.39 -23.63 15.98
C SER A 13 28.01 -23.02 14.70
N PHE A 14 29.18 -22.40 14.81
CA PHE A 14 29.91 -21.80 13.69
C PHE A 14 30.70 -22.83 12.87
N PRO A 15 30.72 -22.76 11.52
CA PRO A 15 31.79 -23.33 10.71
C PRO A 15 32.93 -22.31 10.51
N THR A 16 34.13 -22.67 10.96
CA THR A 16 35.40 -21.96 10.75
C THR A 16 35.97 -22.25 9.37
N SER A 17 35.68 -21.40 8.37
CA SER A 17 36.60 -21.05 7.26
C SER A 17 35.88 -20.24 6.17
N VAL A 18 36.28 -18.99 5.95
CA VAL A 18 35.91 -18.19 4.77
C VAL A 18 37.14 -18.05 3.89
N THR A 19 37.08 -18.59 2.67
CA THR A 19 38.11 -18.43 1.63
C THR A 19 37.80 -17.16 0.84
N MET A 20 38.72 -16.19 0.83
CA MET A 20 38.64 -15.00 -0.02
C MET A 20 38.93 -15.35 -1.48
N MET A 21 38.05 -14.95 -2.40
CA MET A 21 38.32 -14.89 -3.84
C MET A 21 38.47 -13.44 -4.29
N SER A 22 39.59 -13.15 -4.96
CA SER A 22 39.99 -11.83 -5.44
C SER A 22 39.53 -11.55 -6.88
N SER A 23 38.91 -10.38 -7.05
CA SER A 23 38.88 -9.48 -8.21
C SER A 23 38.65 -10.00 -9.64
N SER A 24 37.57 -9.52 -10.27
CA SER A 24 37.60 -8.69 -11.50
C SER A 24 36.17 -8.19 -11.82
N LYS A 25 36.02 -6.89 -12.16
CA LYS A 25 34.80 -6.11 -12.54
C LYS A 25 33.64 -6.95 -13.14
N PRO A 26 32.32 -6.65 -12.93
CA PRO A 26 31.64 -5.54 -13.66
C PRO A 26 30.28 -5.00 -13.10
N SER A 27 29.70 -4.02 -13.81
CA SER A 27 28.26 -3.68 -13.97
C SER A 27 27.39 -3.37 -12.74
N TYR A 28 26.77 -2.18 -12.76
CA TYR A 28 25.75 -1.74 -11.81
C TYR A 28 24.48 -2.60 -11.92
N VAL A 29 24.45 -3.70 -11.16
CA VAL A 29 23.22 -4.29 -10.63
C VAL A 29 23.37 -4.19 -9.12
N LEU A 30 22.72 -3.19 -8.54
CA LEU A 30 22.64 -3.04 -7.09
C LEU A 30 21.73 -4.18 -6.56
N GLU A 31 22.34 -5.29 -6.17
CA GLU A 31 21.64 -6.34 -5.43
C GLU A 31 21.12 -5.77 -4.11
N HIS A 32 19.89 -6.11 -3.73
CA HIS A 32 19.21 -5.65 -2.50
C HIS A 32 20.04 -5.79 -1.22
N ASN A 33 20.98 -6.75 -1.17
CA ASN A 33 21.89 -6.93 -0.03
C ASN A 33 22.90 -5.78 0.14
N THR A 34 23.19 -5.02 -0.92
CA THR A 34 24.18 -3.93 -0.90
C THR A 34 23.61 -2.66 -0.27
N LEU A 35 22.29 -2.46 -0.31
CA LEU A 35 21.62 -1.25 0.19
C LEU A 35 21.61 -1.17 1.73
N PHE A 36 21.50 -2.31 2.41
CA PHE A 36 21.66 -2.39 3.87
C PHE A 36 23.10 -2.11 4.34
N CYS A 37 24.06 -2.08 3.41
CA CYS A 37 25.49 -2.04 3.66
C CYS A 37 26.14 -0.75 3.13
N PHE A 38 25.44 0.39 3.07
CA PHE A 38 26.10 1.65 2.70
C PHE A 38 26.97 2.17 3.86
N CYS A 39 28.28 1.91 3.76
CA CYS A 39 29.29 2.56 4.58
C CYS A 39 29.85 3.75 3.78
N HIS A 40 29.92 4.94 4.38
CA HIS A 40 30.63 6.08 3.77
C HIS A 40 32.08 5.64 3.49
N VAL A 41 32.58 5.85 2.26
CA VAL A 41 33.90 5.36 1.78
C VAL A 41 35.06 5.80 2.69
N SER A 42 34.86 6.84 3.50
CA SER A 42 35.79 7.31 4.53
C SER A 42 36.01 6.33 5.70
N CYS A 43 35.12 5.36 5.95
CA CYS A 43 35.27 4.37 7.03
C CYS A 43 36.17 3.17 6.68
N LEU A 44 36.41 2.90 5.39
CA LEU A 44 37.17 1.69 4.97
C LEU A 44 38.66 1.72 5.32
N ASN A 45 39.24 2.91 5.55
CA ASN A 45 40.68 3.04 5.75
C ASN A 45 41.16 2.79 7.20
N SER A 46 40.28 2.47 8.15
CA SER A 46 40.69 2.29 9.56
C SER A 46 39.97 1.19 10.34
N PHE A 47 39.20 0.31 9.69
CA PHE A 47 38.43 -0.73 10.39
C PHE A 47 39.27 -2.01 10.62
N SER A 48 39.33 -2.45 11.87
CA SER A 48 39.80 -3.80 12.25
C SER A 48 38.88 -4.87 11.64
N MET A 49 39.44 -6.03 11.28
CA MET A 49 38.70 -7.19 10.77
C MET A 49 37.51 -7.58 11.68
N SER A 50 37.65 -7.39 13.00
CA SER A 50 36.58 -7.62 13.98
C SER A 50 35.42 -6.63 13.85
N CYS A 51 35.71 -5.36 13.54
CA CYS A 51 34.68 -4.35 13.30
C CYS A 51 33.92 -4.60 11.99
N CYS A 52 34.59 -5.10 10.95
CA CYS A 52 33.93 -5.53 9.71
C CYS A 52 32.98 -6.71 9.93
N VAL A 53 33.41 -7.73 10.69
CA VAL A 53 32.55 -8.89 11.01
C VAL A 53 31.35 -8.47 11.85
N PHE A 54 31.55 -7.61 12.85
CA PHE A 54 30.46 -7.07 13.66
C PHE A 54 29.47 -6.26 12.82
N TRP A 55 29.95 -5.43 11.91
CA TRP A 55 29.11 -4.63 11.03
C TRP A 55 28.32 -5.51 10.04
N LEU A 56 28.96 -6.47 9.38
CA LEU A 56 28.29 -7.44 8.51
C LEU A 56 27.23 -8.25 9.26
N CYS A 57 27.51 -8.67 10.50
CA CYS A 57 26.56 -9.39 11.34
C CYS A 57 25.34 -8.53 11.69
N ASN A 58 25.52 -7.25 12.01
CA ASN A 58 24.41 -6.34 12.26
C ASN A 58 23.58 -6.07 11.00
N CYS A 59 24.22 -5.89 9.83
CA CYS A 59 23.52 -5.77 8.55
C CYS A 59 22.68 -7.02 8.24
N ALA A 60 23.22 -8.22 8.48
CA ALA A 60 22.48 -9.47 8.30
C ALA A 60 21.27 -9.56 9.24
N ARG A 61 21.44 -9.25 10.53
CA ARG A 61 20.33 -9.24 11.51
C ARG A 61 19.23 -8.23 11.15
N MET A 62 19.61 -7.06 10.65
CA MET A 62 18.66 -6.03 10.21
C MET A 62 17.88 -6.49 8.97
N LYS A 63 18.56 -7.16 8.02
CA LYS A 63 17.93 -7.75 6.84
C LYS A 63 16.94 -8.85 7.20
N ASP A 64 17.32 -9.78 8.09
CA ASP A 64 16.44 -10.86 8.55
C ASP A 64 15.19 -10.30 9.22
N HIS A 65 15.35 -9.26 10.06
CA HIS A 65 14.22 -8.61 10.70
C HIS A 65 13.33 -7.90 9.67
N PHE A 66 13.91 -7.17 8.71
CA PHE A 66 13.16 -6.55 7.62
C PHE A 66 12.34 -7.57 6.81
N ASP A 67 12.92 -8.72 6.47
CA ASP A 67 12.23 -9.78 5.73
C ASP A 67 11.06 -10.36 6.53
N ASN A 68 11.24 -10.52 7.84
CA ASN A 68 10.15 -10.91 8.73
C ASN A 68 9.03 -9.84 8.76
N ILE A 69 9.38 -8.56 8.76
CA ILE A 69 8.39 -7.46 8.69
C ILE A 69 7.61 -7.49 7.37
N GLN A 70 8.28 -7.73 6.23
CA GLN A 70 7.58 -7.86 4.94
C GLN A 70 6.63 -9.07 4.95
N MET A 71 7.08 -10.20 5.52
CA MET A 71 6.25 -11.40 5.66
C MET A 71 5.03 -11.17 6.56
N ILE A 72 5.17 -10.46 7.68
CA ILE A 72 4.05 -10.12 8.58
C ILE A 72 3.05 -9.21 7.86
N ALA A 73 3.53 -8.24 7.10
CA ALA A 73 2.69 -7.36 6.30
C ALA A 73 1.83 -8.17 5.31
N ASP A 74 2.46 -9.08 4.56
CA ASP A 74 1.82 -9.89 3.51
C ASP A 74 0.86 -10.95 4.09
N THR A 75 1.20 -11.60 5.19
CA THR A 75 0.45 -12.77 5.72
C THR A 75 -0.56 -12.42 6.81
N THR A 76 -0.43 -11.26 7.47
CA THR A 76 -1.25 -10.93 8.65
C THR A 76 -1.97 -9.60 8.50
N THR A 77 -1.23 -8.49 8.40
CA THR A 77 -1.80 -7.14 8.50
C THR A 77 -2.61 -6.78 7.26
N LEU A 78 -2.05 -6.98 6.06
CA LEU A 78 -2.75 -6.67 4.80
C LEU A 78 -3.99 -7.54 4.56
N PRO A 79 -3.98 -8.87 4.74
CA PRO A 79 -5.18 -9.69 4.60
C PRO A 79 -6.33 -9.27 5.51
N HIS A 80 -6.04 -8.81 6.74
CA HIS A 80 -7.05 -8.33 7.67
C HIS A 80 -7.75 -7.07 7.15
N ALA A 81 -6.97 -6.02 6.88
CA ALA A 81 -7.51 -4.73 6.43
C ALA A 81 -8.19 -4.85 5.06
N LEU A 82 -7.64 -5.66 4.16
CA LEU A 82 -8.19 -5.87 2.81
C LEU A 82 -9.56 -6.54 2.84
N ARG A 83 -9.82 -7.46 3.77
CA ARG A 83 -11.13 -8.09 3.93
C ARG A 83 -12.20 -7.06 4.29
N SER A 84 -11.89 -6.16 5.23
CA SER A 84 -12.77 -5.06 5.62
C SER A 84 -13.04 -4.15 4.42
N LEU A 85 -11.98 -3.71 3.74
CA LEU A 85 -12.06 -2.85 2.56
C LEU A 85 -12.92 -3.47 1.44
N SER A 86 -12.70 -4.75 1.12
CA SER A 86 -13.43 -5.44 0.06
C SER A 86 -14.94 -5.52 0.35
N SER A 87 -15.33 -5.73 1.62
CA SER A 87 -16.75 -5.72 2.00
C SER A 87 -17.36 -4.34 1.76
N ARG A 88 -16.67 -3.29 2.22
CA ARG A 88 -17.14 -1.90 2.10
C ARG A 88 -17.25 -1.43 0.66
N ILE A 89 -16.32 -1.79 -0.22
CA ILE A 89 -16.42 -1.49 -1.66
C ILE A 89 -17.67 -2.11 -2.27
N VAL A 90 -18.02 -3.34 -1.84
CA VAL A 90 -19.18 -4.04 -2.38
C VAL A 90 -20.48 -3.40 -1.89
N GLU A 91 -20.55 -3.08 -0.60
CA GLU A 91 -21.72 -2.51 0.08
C GLU A 91 -22.00 -1.06 -0.33
N ASP A 92 -20.97 -0.20 -0.40
CA ASP A 92 -21.14 1.24 -0.58
C ASP A 92 -21.30 1.65 -2.05
N ILE A 93 -20.95 0.76 -2.99
CA ILE A 93 -21.05 1.01 -4.44
C ILE A 93 -22.03 0.00 -5.05
N ASP A 94 -23.32 0.30 -4.94
CA ASP A 94 -24.40 -0.58 -5.39
C ASP A 94 -24.57 -0.59 -6.92
N VAL A 95 -23.71 -1.35 -7.59
CA VAL A 95 -23.86 -1.64 -9.03
C VAL A 95 -24.94 -2.69 -9.29
N SER A 96 -25.09 -3.65 -8.37
CA SER A 96 -26.02 -4.78 -8.49
C SER A 96 -27.48 -4.33 -8.53
N GLY A 97 -27.88 -3.37 -7.68
CA GLY A 97 -29.23 -2.83 -7.65
C GLY A 97 -29.63 -2.13 -8.94
N VAL A 98 -28.70 -1.41 -9.59
CA VAL A 98 -28.94 -0.79 -10.90
C VAL A 98 -29.05 -1.86 -11.99
N MET A 99 -28.20 -2.89 -11.98
CA MET A 99 -28.28 -4.01 -12.92
C MET A 99 -29.59 -4.80 -12.78
N GLU A 100 -30.07 -5.03 -11.55
CA GLU A 100 -31.35 -5.69 -11.27
C GLU A 100 -32.52 -4.84 -11.78
N THR A 101 -32.49 -3.53 -11.51
CA THR A 101 -33.52 -2.59 -11.98
C THR A 101 -33.61 -2.56 -13.51
N LEU A 102 -32.46 -2.53 -14.20
CA LEU A 102 -32.39 -2.64 -15.66
C LEU A 102 -32.92 -3.97 -16.18
N SER A 103 -32.71 -5.06 -15.44
CA SER A 103 -33.14 -6.41 -15.82
C SER A 103 -34.64 -6.61 -15.64
N ARG A 104 -35.20 -6.15 -14.51
CA ARG A 104 -36.63 -6.19 -14.19
C ARG A 104 -37.45 -5.25 -15.06
N GLY A 105 -36.87 -4.11 -15.46
CA GLY A 105 -37.50 -3.13 -16.34
C GLY A 105 -37.47 -3.46 -17.84
N LYS A 106 -37.01 -4.64 -18.24
CA LYS A 106 -36.95 -5.04 -19.66
C LYS A 106 -38.35 -5.07 -20.28
N GLY A 107 -38.60 -4.17 -21.22
CA GLY A 107 -39.87 -4.07 -21.96
C GLY A 107 -40.93 -3.17 -21.32
N THR A 108 -40.69 -2.68 -20.10
CA THR A 108 -41.61 -1.78 -19.37
C THR A 108 -41.06 -0.36 -19.21
N LEU A 109 -39.73 -0.19 -19.17
CA LEU A 109 -39.11 1.12 -19.02
C LEU A 109 -39.23 1.98 -20.28
N VAL A 110 -39.48 3.27 -20.07
CA VAL A 110 -39.44 4.27 -21.14
C VAL A 110 -38.00 4.39 -21.67
N PRO A 111 -37.78 4.62 -22.98
CA PRO A 111 -36.43 4.68 -23.55
C PRO A 111 -35.48 5.69 -22.86
N SER A 112 -36.01 6.83 -22.38
CA SER A 112 -35.25 7.85 -21.64
C SER A 112 -34.77 7.35 -20.29
N GLU A 113 -35.65 6.69 -19.51
CA GLU A 113 -35.33 6.11 -18.21
C GLU A 113 -34.29 4.99 -18.35
N LYS A 114 -34.46 4.13 -19.35
CA LYS A 114 -33.50 3.09 -19.68
C LYS A 114 -32.12 3.68 -19.96
N LEU A 115 -32.04 4.73 -20.80
CA LEU A 115 -30.77 5.39 -21.12
C LEU A 115 -30.14 6.04 -19.89
N HIS A 116 -30.94 6.63 -19.00
CA HIS A 116 -30.46 7.18 -17.73
C HIS A 116 -29.80 6.10 -16.87
N LEU A 117 -30.50 4.98 -16.63
CA LEU A 117 -29.99 3.86 -15.84
C LEU A 117 -28.71 3.25 -16.43
N TRP A 118 -28.59 3.15 -17.76
CA TRP A 118 -27.34 2.70 -18.38
C TRP A 118 -26.18 3.68 -18.19
N ASN A 119 -26.44 4.99 -18.23
CA ASN A 119 -25.40 5.99 -17.95
C ASN A 119 -25.01 6.01 -16.48
N GLU A 120 -25.96 5.79 -15.58
CA GLU A 120 -25.68 5.60 -14.16
C GLU A 120 -24.84 4.35 -13.92
N LEU A 121 -25.21 3.21 -14.51
CA LEU A 121 -24.44 1.97 -14.47
C LEU A 121 -23.01 2.17 -14.98
N LYS A 122 -22.85 2.89 -16.10
CA LYS A 122 -21.53 3.25 -16.66
C LYS A 122 -20.66 3.99 -15.63
N VAL A 123 -21.22 4.99 -14.95
CA VAL A 123 -20.48 5.76 -13.95
C VAL A 123 -20.18 4.90 -12.72
N LEU A 124 -21.15 4.14 -12.22
CA LEU A 124 -20.96 3.31 -11.02
C LEU A 124 -19.97 2.18 -11.23
N SER A 125 -20.01 1.46 -12.36
CA SER A 125 -19.04 0.39 -12.65
C SER A 125 -17.60 0.90 -12.73
N PHE A 126 -17.38 2.04 -13.40
CA PHE A 126 -16.05 2.65 -13.42
C PHE A 126 -15.65 3.20 -12.05
N THR A 127 -16.59 3.74 -11.28
CA THR A 127 -16.31 4.18 -9.90
C THR A 127 -15.87 3.00 -9.05
N ARG A 128 -16.59 1.88 -9.08
CA ARG A 128 -16.25 0.68 -8.31
C ARG A 128 -14.87 0.15 -8.69
N MET A 129 -14.62 0.01 -9.98
CA MET A 129 -13.33 -0.46 -10.51
C MET A 129 -12.16 0.41 -10.06
N VAL A 130 -12.27 1.74 -10.22
CA VAL A 130 -11.16 2.64 -9.88
C VAL A 130 -11.01 2.82 -8.37
N VAL A 131 -12.11 2.82 -7.59
CA VAL A 131 -12.03 2.77 -6.11
C VAL A 131 -11.34 1.49 -5.65
N SER A 132 -11.70 0.32 -6.21
CA SER A 132 -11.01 -0.94 -5.89
C SER A 132 -9.52 -0.85 -6.20
N LEU A 133 -9.16 -0.40 -7.39
CA LEU A 133 -7.78 -0.31 -7.82
C LEU A 133 -6.96 0.63 -6.93
N TRP A 134 -7.48 1.82 -6.68
CA TRP A 134 -6.81 2.84 -5.87
C TRP A 134 -6.71 2.40 -4.41
N SER A 135 -7.82 1.98 -3.79
CA SER A 135 -7.85 1.62 -2.37
C SER A 135 -6.98 0.41 -2.06
N VAL A 136 -7.00 -0.63 -2.88
CA VAL A 136 -6.15 -1.81 -2.68
C VAL A 136 -4.67 -1.45 -2.81
N THR A 137 -4.31 -0.65 -3.81
CA THR A 137 -2.93 -0.20 -4.02
C THR A 137 -2.44 0.66 -2.87
N MET A 138 -3.21 1.68 -2.48
CA MET A 138 -2.81 2.62 -1.43
C MET A 138 -2.82 1.98 -0.05
N LEU A 139 -3.78 1.11 0.27
CA LEU A 139 -3.80 0.36 1.53
C LEU A 139 -2.59 -0.59 1.64
N SER A 140 -2.23 -1.26 0.55
CA SER A 140 -1.07 -2.14 0.46
C SER A 140 0.25 -1.40 0.71
N LEU A 141 0.41 -0.20 0.16
CA LEU A 141 1.58 0.65 0.44
C LEU A 141 1.54 1.22 1.86
N TYR A 142 0.38 1.69 2.32
CA TYR A 142 0.19 2.27 3.65
C TYR A 142 0.54 1.27 4.77
N ILE A 143 0.04 0.04 4.69
CA ILE A 143 0.36 -1.01 5.67
C ILE A 143 1.86 -1.29 5.69
N ARG A 144 2.52 -1.31 4.53
CA ARG A 144 3.98 -1.47 4.47
C ARG A 144 4.70 -0.28 5.09
N VAL A 145 4.23 0.96 4.92
CA VAL A 145 4.80 2.11 5.63
C VAL A 145 4.69 1.90 7.14
N GLN A 146 3.50 1.55 7.63
CA GLN A 146 3.27 1.33 9.07
C GLN A 146 4.14 0.24 9.65
N VAL A 147 4.14 -0.97 9.07
CA VAL A 147 4.89 -2.10 9.63
C VAL A 147 6.40 -1.89 9.55
N ASN A 148 6.90 -1.15 8.54
CA ASN A 148 8.33 -0.82 8.45
C ASN A 148 8.74 0.22 9.49
N ILE A 149 7.94 1.28 9.67
CA ILE A 149 8.18 2.29 10.73
C ILE A 149 8.16 1.59 12.10
N LEU A 150 7.07 0.88 12.41
CA LEU A 150 6.92 0.20 13.69
C LEU A 150 8.02 -0.84 13.92
N GLY A 151 8.27 -1.70 12.92
CA GLY A 151 9.29 -2.74 13.00
C GLY A 151 10.70 -2.17 13.18
N ARG A 152 10.99 -0.98 12.64
CA ARG A 152 12.28 -0.31 12.85
C ARG A 152 12.41 0.19 14.28
N HIS A 153 11.37 0.83 14.82
CA HIS A 153 11.36 1.26 16.23
C HIS A 153 11.53 0.06 17.18
N LEU A 154 10.79 -1.05 16.97
CA LEU A 154 10.92 -2.27 17.78
C LEU A 154 12.31 -2.92 17.67
N TYR A 155 12.94 -2.89 16.49
CA TYR A 155 14.30 -3.39 16.31
C TYR A 155 15.32 -2.56 17.13
N ILE A 156 15.20 -1.24 17.08
CA ILE A 156 16.05 -0.31 17.85
C ILE A 156 15.87 -0.52 19.35
N ASP A 157 14.63 -0.63 19.80
CA ASP A 157 14.28 -0.86 21.21
C ASP A 157 14.87 -2.17 21.73
N THR A 158 14.80 -3.24 20.93
CA THR A 158 15.44 -4.52 21.24
C THR A 158 16.97 -4.39 21.30
N ALA A 159 17.57 -3.67 20.35
CA ALA A 159 19.02 -3.46 20.32
C ALA A 159 19.53 -2.64 21.53
N ARG A 160 18.76 -1.63 21.96
CA ARG A 160 19.05 -0.83 23.16
C ARG A 160 18.94 -1.67 24.43
N GLY A 161 17.87 -2.45 24.58
CA GLY A 161 17.67 -3.32 25.75
C GLY A 161 18.76 -4.39 25.92
N LEU A 162 19.35 -4.86 24.81
CA LEU A 162 20.52 -5.75 24.83
C LEU A 162 21.83 -5.05 25.21
N ALA A 163 21.95 -3.74 24.95
CA ALA A 163 23.13 -2.95 25.26
C ALA A 163 23.14 -2.37 26.69
N SER A 164 21.97 -2.15 27.29
CA SER A 164 21.79 -1.44 28.56
C SER A 164 21.58 -2.35 29.78
N SER A 165 22.15 -3.56 29.81
CA SER A 165 21.92 -4.61 30.82
C SER A 165 22.25 -4.27 32.30
N HIS A 166 22.48 -3.00 32.65
CA HIS A 166 22.87 -2.55 33.98
C HIS A 166 22.07 -1.39 34.61
N LEU A 167 21.02 -0.85 33.97
CA LEU A 167 20.15 0.16 34.59
C LEU A 167 18.66 -0.11 34.31
N PRO A 168 17.84 -0.44 35.33
CA PRO A 168 16.39 -0.61 35.19
C PRO A 168 15.66 0.75 35.36
N GLU A 169 16.01 1.74 34.54
CA GLU A 169 15.37 3.06 34.60
C GLU A 169 14.73 3.38 33.23
N GLU A 170 13.40 3.31 33.19
CA GLU A 170 12.50 3.89 32.17
C GLU A 170 13.03 3.89 30.72
N LEU A 171 13.15 2.71 30.11
CA LEU A 171 13.20 2.67 28.64
C LEU A 171 11.82 3.10 28.12
N ASP A 172 11.80 4.24 27.43
CA ASP A 172 10.64 4.83 26.75
C ASP A 172 10.28 3.99 25.49
N LEU A 173 9.90 2.73 25.74
CA LEU A 173 9.54 1.71 24.74
C LEU A 173 8.12 1.95 24.21
N ILE A 174 7.86 1.49 22.99
CA ILE A 174 6.49 1.41 22.47
C ILE A 174 5.75 0.31 23.23
N ASP A 175 4.61 0.65 23.84
CA ASP A 175 3.76 -0.34 24.49
C ASP A 175 2.81 -1.04 23.50
N ARG A 176 2.23 -2.16 23.94
CA ARG A 176 1.35 -2.98 23.10
C ARG A 176 0.03 -2.29 22.72
N GLU A 177 -0.43 -1.33 23.51
CA GLU A 177 -1.65 -0.58 23.21
C GLU A 177 -1.38 0.38 22.04
N ASP A 178 -0.26 1.12 22.09
CA ASP A 178 0.19 2.01 21.03
C ASP A 178 0.53 1.25 19.74
N GLU A 179 1.17 0.07 19.81
CA GLU A 179 1.37 -0.84 18.67
C GLU A 179 0.04 -1.19 17.99
N GLN A 180 -0.92 -1.68 18.78
CA GLN A 180 -2.21 -2.15 18.27
C GLN A 180 -3.02 -0.99 17.68
N LYS A 181 -3.05 0.15 18.36
CA LYS A 181 -3.74 1.36 17.91
C LYS A 181 -3.15 1.92 16.62
N PHE A 182 -1.83 1.86 16.47
CA PHE A 182 -1.16 2.26 15.24
C PHE A 182 -1.54 1.35 14.07
N LEU A 183 -1.44 0.02 14.24
CA LEU A 183 -1.75 -0.93 13.16
C LEU A 183 -3.24 -0.92 12.77
N THR A 184 -4.17 -0.74 13.72
CA THR A 184 -5.60 -0.67 13.41
C THR A 184 -6.02 0.63 12.75
N SER A 185 -5.18 1.67 12.76
CA SER A 185 -5.49 2.91 12.04
C SER A 185 -5.61 2.70 10.52
N ALA A 186 -5.09 1.60 9.97
CA ALA A 186 -5.32 1.21 8.58
C ALA A 186 -6.79 0.95 8.23
N ASP A 187 -7.61 0.61 9.22
CA ASP A 187 -9.04 0.39 9.02
C ASP A 187 -9.78 1.71 8.71
N TYR A 188 -9.18 2.87 9.02
CA TYR A 188 -9.77 4.20 8.80
C TYR A 188 -10.27 4.41 7.36
N LEU A 189 -9.50 3.91 6.38
CA LEU A 189 -9.89 3.96 4.98
C LEU A 189 -11.26 3.32 4.76
N ALA A 190 -11.46 2.11 5.29
CA ALA A 190 -12.68 1.33 5.13
C ALA A 190 -13.83 1.82 6.00
N THR A 191 -13.54 2.33 7.20
CA THR A 191 -14.55 2.67 8.21
C THR A 191 -15.04 4.12 8.14
N ASN A 192 -14.17 5.06 7.78
CA ASN A 192 -14.47 6.49 7.89
C ASN A 192 -14.38 7.21 6.55
N SER A 193 -13.41 6.83 5.71
CA SER A 193 -13.09 7.59 4.48
C SER A 193 -13.87 7.15 3.25
N MET A 194 -14.43 5.93 3.25
CA MET A 194 -15.11 5.36 2.08
C MET A 194 -16.17 6.27 1.43
N PRO A 195 -17.12 6.89 2.17
CA PRO A 195 -18.13 7.73 1.55
C PRO A 195 -17.55 8.93 0.80
N SER A 196 -16.58 9.62 1.40
CA SER A 196 -15.90 10.77 0.80
C SER A 196 -15.04 10.36 -0.40
N LEU A 197 -14.32 9.23 -0.28
CA LEU A 197 -13.54 8.66 -1.38
C LEU A 197 -14.42 8.33 -2.59
N ILE A 198 -15.53 7.63 -2.37
CA ILE A 198 -16.48 7.26 -3.44
C ILE A 198 -17.05 8.52 -4.09
N PHE A 199 -17.42 9.53 -3.30
CA PHE A 199 -17.96 10.77 -3.82
C PHE A 199 -16.97 11.49 -4.76
N HIS A 200 -15.73 11.69 -4.31
CA HIS A 200 -14.71 12.38 -5.11
C HIS A 200 -14.25 11.55 -6.31
N MET A 201 -14.08 10.23 -6.16
CA MET A 201 -13.75 9.34 -7.27
C MET A 201 -14.87 9.32 -8.31
N LYS A 202 -16.15 9.28 -7.89
CA LYS A 202 -17.30 9.36 -8.79
C LYS A 202 -17.32 10.68 -9.57
N SER A 203 -16.88 11.78 -8.96
CA SER A 203 -16.73 13.07 -9.65
C SER A 203 -15.67 13.00 -10.76
N ALA A 204 -14.48 12.45 -10.47
CA ALA A 204 -13.42 12.25 -11.45
C ALA A 204 -13.85 11.33 -12.60
N VAL A 205 -14.53 10.22 -12.29
CA VAL A 205 -15.11 9.30 -13.26
C VAL A 205 -16.11 10.01 -14.17
N LYS A 206 -17.02 10.81 -13.60
CA LYS A 206 -18.00 11.58 -14.39
C LYS A 206 -17.32 12.55 -15.33
N GLU A 207 -16.28 13.25 -14.89
CA GLU A 207 -15.55 14.22 -15.73
C GLU A 207 -14.87 13.52 -16.91
N VAL A 208 -14.14 12.42 -16.66
CA VAL A 208 -13.44 11.69 -17.73
C VAL A 208 -14.40 10.99 -18.69
N LEU A 209 -15.50 10.42 -18.18
CA LEU A 209 -16.47 9.67 -19.00
C LEU A 209 -17.54 10.55 -19.65
N LYS A 210 -17.58 11.87 -19.38
CA LYS A 210 -18.60 12.79 -19.92
C LYS A 210 -18.74 12.73 -21.45
N ARG A 211 -17.63 12.51 -22.15
CA ARG A 211 -17.57 12.44 -23.62
C ARG A 211 -17.73 11.02 -24.18
N LYS A 212 -17.72 9.99 -23.34
CA LYS A 212 -17.84 8.58 -23.76
C LYS A 212 -19.29 8.11 -23.73
N GLN A 213 -19.78 7.65 -24.86
CA GLN A 213 -21.12 7.09 -25.04
C GLN A 213 -21.10 5.56 -24.91
N LEU A 214 -22.25 4.99 -24.53
CA LEU A 214 -22.43 3.55 -24.33
C LEU A 214 -22.12 2.70 -25.59
N LYS A 215 -22.23 3.31 -26.77
CA LYS A 215 -21.96 2.67 -28.07
C LYS A 215 -20.50 2.76 -28.50
N ASP A 216 -19.68 3.55 -27.81
CA ASP A 216 -18.28 3.73 -28.16
C ASP A 216 -17.53 2.41 -27.95
N VAL A 217 -16.59 2.13 -28.85
CA VAL A 217 -15.74 0.94 -28.78
C VAL A 217 -14.51 1.27 -27.95
N LEU A 218 -14.23 0.45 -26.96
CA LEU A 218 -13.04 0.52 -26.12
C LEU A 218 -12.17 -0.70 -26.36
N THR A 219 -10.89 -0.46 -26.56
CA THR A 219 -9.80 -1.45 -26.55
C THR A 219 -9.13 -1.46 -25.18
N THR A 220 -8.33 -2.49 -24.90
CA THR A 220 -7.50 -2.58 -23.67
C THR A 220 -6.72 -1.29 -23.43
N ARG A 221 -6.00 -0.80 -24.45
CA ARG A 221 -5.22 0.43 -24.37
C ARG A 221 -6.07 1.64 -23.99
N THR A 222 -7.21 1.83 -24.65
CA THR A 222 -8.09 2.98 -24.33
C THR A 222 -8.71 2.88 -22.95
N LEU A 223 -8.88 1.66 -22.43
CA LEU A 223 -9.37 1.43 -21.07
C LEU A 223 -8.28 1.81 -20.05
N GLU A 224 -7.05 1.32 -20.26
CA GLU A 224 -5.88 1.68 -19.45
C GLU A 224 -5.69 3.21 -19.41
N GLU A 225 -5.65 3.87 -20.57
CA GLU A 225 -5.54 5.33 -20.68
C GLU A 225 -6.71 6.05 -19.98
N THR A 226 -7.92 5.46 -20.01
CA THR A 226 -9.09 6.03 -19.31
C THR A 226 -8.94 5.91 -17.80
N VAL A 227 -8.50 4.76 -17.28
CA VAL A 227 -8.30 4.53 -15.85
C VAL A 227 -7.18 5.41 -15.30
N ILE A 228 -6.04 5.49 -15.99
CA ILE A 228 -4.94 6.40 -15.64
C ILE A 228 -5.46 7.83 -15.56
N ARG A 229 -6.21 8.29 -16.56
CA ARG A 229 -6.75 9.64 -16.56
C ARG A 229 -7.73 9.91 -15.42
N ILE A 230 -8.54 8.92 -15.01
CA ILE A 230 -9.43 9.06 -13.85
C ILE A 230 -8.59 9.21 -12.58
N LEU A 231 -7.57 8.38 -12.41
CA LEU A 231 -6.64 8.46 -11.28
C LEU A 231 -5.93 9.82 -11.25
N ASP A 232 -5.42 10.32 -12.39
CA ASP A 232 -4.76 11.62 -12.48
C ASP A 232 -5.70 12.76 -12.08
N VAL A 233 -6.94 12.76 -12.59
CA VAL A 233 -7.95 13.76 -12.21
C VAL A 233 -8.24 13.68 -10.72
N PHE A 234 -8.42 12.48 -10.17
CA PHE A 234 -8.66 12.29 -8.75
C PHE A 234 -7.48 12.79 -7.89
N MET A 235 -6.25 12.39 -8.22
CA MET A 235 -5.05 12.73 -7.45
C MET A 235 -4.68 14.22 -7.54
N SER A 236 -5.03 14.90 -8.64
CA SER A 236 -4.78 16.34 -8.84
C SER A 236 -5.92 17.26 -8.36
N THR A 237 -7.05 16.71 -7.90
CA THR A 237 -8.17 17.51 -7.43
C THR A 237 -7.93 18.01 -6.00
N GLY A 238 -7.72 19.31 -5.81
CA GLY A 238 -7.62 19.93 -4.49
C GLY A 238 -6.19 20.29 -4.09
N SER A 239 -5.87 20.18 -2.81
CA SER A 239 -4.52 20.42 -2.32
C SER A 239 -3.56 19.29 -2.70
N PRO A 240 -2.26 19.57 -2.86
CA PRO A 240 -1.26 18.52 -2.93
C PRO A 240 -1.43 17.55 -1.76
N HIS A 241 -1.39 16.25 -2.05
CA HIS A 241 -1.54 15.18 -1.07
C HIS A 241 -2.90 15.09 -0.34
N HIS A 242 -3.98 15.69 -0.87
CA HIS A 242 -5.34 15.53 -0.30
C HIS A 242 -5.74 14.05 -0.10
N TRP A 243 -5.16 13.17 -0.92
CA TRP A 243 -5.44 11.74 -0.90
C TRP A 243 -4.95 11.04 0.38
N ILE A 244 -4.04 11.66 1.15
CA ILE A 244 -3.60 11.16 2.46
C ILE A 244 -4.75 11.16 3.46
N ASP A 245 -5.67 12.12 3.35
CA ASP A 245 -6.80 12.28 4.27
C ASP A 245 -7.80 11.11 4.17
N TYR A 246 -7.71 10.27 3.13
CA TYR A 246 -8.47 9.02 3.07
C TYR A 246 -7.78 7.86 3.82
N LEU A 247 -6.44 7.89 3.95
CA LEU A 247 -5.66 6.81 4.56
C LEU A 247 -5.49 6.99 6.06
N MET A 248 -5.40 8.24 6.51
CA MET A 248 -5.14 8.58 7.90
C MET A 248 -6.05 9.72 8.34
N MET A 249 -6.44 9.70 9.61
CA MET A 249 -7.18 10.81 10.22
C MET A 249 -6.38 12.10 10.10
N ALA A 250 -7.03 13.22 9.75
CA ALA A 250 -6.42 14.54 9.87
C ALA A 250 -6.01 14.77 11.33
N HIS A 251 -4.80 15.29 11.55
CA HIS A 251 -4.46 15.80 12.88
C HIS A 251 -5.18 17.12 13.05
N ASP A 252 -6.17 17.14 13.93
CA ASP A 252 -6.58 18.38 14.56
C ASP A 252 -5.38 18.88 15.36
N THR A 253 -4.71 19.93 14.85
CA THR A 253 -3.75 20.76 15.59
C THR A 253 -4.36 21.37 16.87
N THR A 254 -5.64 21.12 17.15
CA THR A 254 -6.42 21.61 18.28
C THR A 254 -6.66 20.53 19.35
N THR A 255 -5.75 19.58 19.53
CA THR A 255 -5.64 18.95 20.86
C THR A 255 -4.97 19.98 21.76
N ASP A 256 -5.79 20.67 22.55
CA ASP A 256 -5.46 21.66 23.56
C ASP A 256 -3.97 21.75 23.95
N VAL A 257 -3.30 22.75 23.39
CA VAL A 257 -1.98 23.27 23.85
C VAL A 257 -2.12 23.96 25.22
N SER A 258 -3.13 23.58 26.02
CA SER A 258 -3.42 24.17 27.33
C SER A 258 -2.96 23.30 28.51
N SER A 259 -2.38 22.12 28.27
CA SER A 259 -1.63 21.41 29.31
C SER A 259 -0.17 21.29 28.90
N SER A 260 0.68 22.11 29.52
CA SER A 260 2.13 22.18 29.31
C SER A 260 2.90 20.93 29.80
N ASP A 261 2.30 19.75 29.78
CA ASP A 261 2.87 18.52 30.36
C ASP A 261 2.36 17.23 29.68
N ALA A 262 1.76 17.31 28.50
CA ALA A 262 1.35 16.11 27.77
C ALA A 262 2.58 15.45 27.13
N THR A 263 3.08 14.39 27.74
CA THR A 263 3.99 13.44 27.08
C THR A 263 3.38 13.03 25.74
N VAL A 264 4.06 13.39 24.64
CA VAL A 264 3.65 12.97 23.29
C VAL A 264 3.70 11.45 23.26
N THR A 265 2.55 10.78 23.12
CA THR A 265 2.48 9.31 23.13
C THR A 265 3.29 8.73 21.97
N LYS A 266 3.81 7.50 22.12
CA LYS A 266 4.56 6.83 21.04
C LYS A 266 3.70 6.62 19.81
N PHE A 267 2.40 6.37 20.01
CA PHE A 267 1.43 6.40 18.92
C PHE A 267 1.47 7.71 18.12
N HIS A 268 1.51 8.87 18.76
CA HIS A 268 1.56 10.15 18.05
C HIS A 268 2.85 10.29 17.22
N LEU A 269 3.99 9.82 17.74
CA LEU A 269 5.25 9.80 16.99
C LEU A 269 5.15 8.93 15.73
N LEU A 270 4.61 7.71 15.86
CA LEU A 270 4.43 6.79 14.72
C LEU A 270 3.52 7.38 13.65
N VAL A 271 2.41 8.01 14.05
CA VAL A 271 1.46 8.64 13.12
C VAL A 271 2.09 9.87 12.46
N THR A 272 2.84 10.68 13.21
CA THR A 272 3.55 11.86 12.68
C THR A 272 4.57 11.45 11.63
N GLU A 273 5.42 10.47 11.95
CA GLU A 273 6.41 9.95 11.01
C GLU A 273 5.74 9.35 9.76
N THR A 274 4.66 8.58 9.95
CA THR A 274 3.90 8.03 8.82
C THR A 274 3.41 9.15 7.91
N ARG A 275 2.87 10.24 8.47
CA ARG A 275 2.43 11.39 7.68
C ARG A 275 3.57 12.04 6.91
N GLU A 276 4.74 12.24 7.52
CA GLU A 276 5.93 12.76 6.84
C GLU A 276 6.37 11.88 5.68
N VAL A 277 6.32 10.56 5.86
CA VAL A 277 6.63 9.60 4.79
C VAL A 277 5.59 9.71 3.66
N LEU A 278 4.30 9.76 3.98
CA LEU A 278 3.25 9.85 2.96
C LEU A 278 3.25 11.18 2.19
N THR A 279 3.67 12.29 2.80
CA THR A 279 3.79 13.60 2.14
C THR A 279 5.10 13.75 1.36
N SER A 280 6.01 12.78 1.45
CA SER A 280 7.28 12.82 0.71
C SER A 280 7.08 12.66 -0.79
N THR A 281 7.99 13.28 -1.55
CA THR A 281 8.05 13.14 -3.01
C THR A 281 8.37 11.71 -3.43
N GLU A 282 9.18 11.03 -2.65
CA GLU A 282 9.62 9.65 -2.82
C GLU A 282 8.42 8.71 -2.74
N PHE A 283 7.59 8.85 -1.70
CA PHE A 283 6.39 8.04 -1.57
C PHE A 283 5.37 8.35 -2.67
N THR A 284 5.19 9.63 -3.03
CA THR A 284 4.29 10.03 -4.12
C THR A 284 4.69 9.36 -5.44
N ASN A 285 5.98 9.35 -5.77
CA ASN A 285 6.49 8.66 -6.96
C ASN A 285 6.24 7.14 -6.91
N VAL A 286 6.48 6.50 -5.76
CA VAL A 286 6.24 5.06 -5.57
C VAL A 286 4.75 4.73 -5.71
N ALA A 287 3.87 5.56 -5.14
CA ALA A 287 2.42 5.40 -5.26
C ALA A 287 1.95 5.52 -6.71
N GLU A 288 2.46 6.51 -7.47
CA GLU A 288 2.15 6.65 -8.89
C GLU A 288 2.61 5.46 -9.73
N ILE A 289 3.84 4.97 -9.50
CA ILE A 289 4.38 3.79 -10.21
C ILE A 289 3.54 2.56 -9.89
N ALA A 290 3.18 2.34 -8.62
CA ALA A 290 2.34 1.23 -8.20
C ALA A 290 0.93 1.30 -8.83
N LEU A 291 0.29 2.48 -8.83
CA LEU A 291 -1.02 2.67 -9.45
C LEU A 291 -0.99 2.42 -10.97
N LYS A 292 0.05 2.89 -11.67
CA LYS A 292 0.25 2.61 -13.10
C LYS A 292 0.44 1.12 -13.35
N ALA A 293 1.28 0.44 -12.56
CA ALA A 293 1.50 -1.00 -12.66
C ALA A 293 0.21 -1.81 -12.41
N CYS A 294 -0.58 -1.42 -11.41
CA CYS A 294 -1.89 -2.01 -11.15
C CYS A 294 -2.89 -1.78 -12.29
N THR A 295 -2.83 -0.62 -12.95
CA THR A 295 -3.67 -0.33 -14.12
C THR A 295 -3.31 -1.19 -15.32
N VAL A 296 -2.02 -1.46 -15.54
CA VAL A 296 -1.54 -2.44 -16.53
C VAL A 296 -2.04 -3.84 -16.18
N ALA A 297 -1.90 -4.26 -14.92
CA ALA A 297 -2.45 -5.54 -14.47
C ALA A 297 -3.96 -5.60 -14.72
N LEU A 298 -4.72 -4.55 -14.41
CA LEU A 298 -6.18 -4.50 -14.66
C LEU A 298 -6.49 -4.73 -16.14
N ALA A 299 -5.78 -4.05 -17.04
CA ALA A 299 -5.88 -4.25 -18.47
C ALA A 299 -5.61 -5.72 -18.86
N GLU A 300 -4.53 -6.33 -18.35
CA GLU A 300 -4.20 -7.75 -18.56
C GLU A 300 -5.32 -8.69 -18.05
N GLU A 301 -5.99 -8.39 -16.91
CA GLU A 301 -7.15 -9.19 -16.44
C GLU A 301 -8.29 -9.12 -17.43
N MET A 302 -8.57 -7.92 -17.92
CA MET A 302 -9.73 -7.68 -18.73
C MET A 302 -9.55 -8.22 -20.15
N GLU A 303 -8.31 -8.45 -20.60
CA GLU A 303 -8.00 -9.18 -21.83
C GLU A 303 -8.36 -10.67 -21.76
N THR A 304 -8.44 -11.26 -20.57
CA THR A 304 -8.95 -12.62 -20.41
C THR A 304 -10.44 -12.72 -20.79
N GLN A 305 -11.15 -11.59 -20.79
CA GLN A 305 -12.55 -11.51 -21.17
C GLN A 305 -12.69 -11.39 -22.70
N PRO A 306 -13.66 -12.09 -23.31
CA PRO A 306 -13.78 -12.15 -24.76
C PRO A 306 -14.08 -10.78 -25.38
N GLY A 307 -13.28 -10.41 -26.39
CA GLY A 307 -13.54 -9.29 -27.30
C GLY A 307 -12.96 -7.94 -26.90
N LEU A 308 -12.29 -7.80 -25.75
CA LEU A 308 -11.69 -6.51 -25.36
C LEU A 308 -10.44 -6.18 -26.21
N ALA A 309 -9.60 -7.17 -26.51
CA ALA A 309 -8.39 -6.99 -27.31
C ALA A 309 -8.68 -6.45 -28.73
N THR A 310 -9.81 -6.84 -29.33
CA THR A 310 -10.25 -6.38 -30.66
C THR A 310 -11.20 -5.17 -30.61
N GLY A 311 -11.59 -4.74 -29.40
CA GLY A 311 -12.51 -3.64 -29.16
C GLY A 311 -13.94 -4.10 -28.88
N ILE A 312 -14.47 -3.70 -27.73
CA ILE A 312 -15.85 -3.99 -27.31
C ILE A 312 -16.62 -2.70 -27.03
N GLN A 313 -17.93 -2.70 -27.30
CA GLN A 313 -18.80 -1.58 -26.93
C GLN A 313 -18.80 -1.37 -25.42
N LEU A 314 -18.72 -0.11 -24.98
CA LEU A 314 -18.71 0.27 -23.57
C LEU A 314 -19.88 -0.34 -22.79
N ALA A 315 -21.09 -0.39 -23.34
CA ALA A 315 -22.24 -1.04 -22.69
C ALA A 315 -22.01 -2.53 -22.38
N LYS A 316 -21.27 -3.25 -23.23
CA LYS A 316 -20.94 -4.68 -23.04
C LYS A 316 -19.72 -4.89 -22.14
N LEU A 317 -18.91 -3.84 -21.96
CA LEU A 317 -17.77 -3.83 -21.03
C LEU A 317 -18.23 -3.75 -19.56
N LEU A 318 -19.34 -3.05 -19.27
CA LEU A 318 -19.77 -2.83 -17.87
C LEU A 318 -19.94 -4.14 -17.07
N PRO A 319 -20.60 -5.19 -17.60
CA PRO A 319 -20.69 -6.46 -16.87
C PRO A 319 -19.35 -7.20 -16.75
N GLN A 320 -18.39 -6.95 -17.63
CA GLN A 320 -17.04 -7.52 -17.54
C GLN A 320 -16.24 -6.84 -16.43
N ILE A 321 -16.34 -5.52 -16.31
CA ILE A 321 -15.76 -4.76 -15.19
C ILE A 321 -16.19 -5.33 -13.84
N GLU A 322 -17.50 -5.58 -13.68
CA GLU A 322 -18.02 -6.13 -12.41
C GLU A 322 -17.50 -7.53 -12.09
N LYS A 323 -17.11 -8.33 -13.09
CA LYS A 323 -16.48 -9.64 -12.87
C LYS A 323 -15.01 -9.54 -12.44
N THR A 324 -14.34 -8.46 -12.83
CA THR A 324 -12.92 -8.24 -12.52
C THR A 324 -12.72 -7.62 -11.12
N VAL A 325 -13.69 -6.87 -10.61
CA VAL A 325 -13.60 -6.20 -9.29
C VAL A 325 -13.23 -7.15 -8.13
N PRO A 326 -13.84 -8.35 -7.98
CA PRO A 326 -13.47 -9.28 -6.92
C PRO A 326 -12.01 -9.75 -6.99
N GLU A 327 -11.43 -9.84 -8.19
CA GLU A 327 -10.02 -10.23 -8.38
C GLU A 327 -9.06 -9.11 -7.92
N ILE A 328 -9.48 -7.85 -8.03
CA ILE A 328 -8.69 -6.69 -7.55
C ILE A 328 -8.63 -6.69 -6.02
N SER A 329 -9.76 -6.94 -5.36
CA SER A 329 -9.88 -6.88 -3.89
C SER A 329 -9.73 -8.25 -3.21
N ALA A 330 -9.28 -9.28 -3.93
CA ALA A 330 -9.04 -10.61 -3.40
C ALA A 330 -7.95 -10.63 -2.33
N VAL A 331 -8.02 -11.60 -1.43
CA VAL A 331 -7.03 -11.82 -0.35
C VAL A 331 -5.62 -12.06 -0.95
N PRO A 332 -4.52 -11.64 -0.27
CA PRO A 332 -3.20 -11.54 -0.89
C PRO A 332 -2.59 -12.81 -1.49
N ASP A 333 -2.88 -13.99 -0.94
CA ASP A 333 -2.20 -15.24 -1.32
C ASP A 333 -2.25 -15.56 -2.82
N ASN A 334 -3.28 -15.08 -3.54
CA ASN A 334 -3.43 -15.23 -5.00
C ASN A 334 -3.71 -13.90 -5.72
N ASN A 335 -3.55 -12.75 -5.05
CA ASN A 335 -3.85 -11.47 -5.66
C ASN A 335 -2.67 -10.97 -6.49
N ARG A 336 -2.75 -11.16 -7.81
CA ARG A 336 -1.72 -10.72 -8.77
C ARG A 336 -1.45 -9.22 -8.75
N PHE A 337 -2.41 -8.38 -8.35
CA PHE A 337 -2.20 -6.94 -8.22
C PHE A 337 -1.26 -6.64 -7.04
N LEU A 338 -1.47 -7.31 -5.91
CA LEU A 338 -0.60 -7.17 -4.74
C LEU A 338 0.79 -7.77 -4.98
N GLN A 339 0.88 -8.88 -5.70
CA GLN A 339 2.17 -9.42 -6.16
C GLN A 339 2.90 -8.43 -7.07
N ARG A 340 2.20 -7.84 -8.05
CA ARG A 340 2.76 -6.81 -8.93
C ARG A 340 3.34 -5.64 -8.15
N ILE A 341 2.63 -5.13 -7.14
CA ILE A 341 3.13 -4.04 -6.28
C ILE A 341 4.40 -4.47 -5.55
N ARG A 342 4.41 -5.66 -4.95
CA ARG A 342 5.55 -6.17 -4.18
C ARG A 342 6.80 -6.38 -5.04
N ASP A 343 6.63 -6.78 -6.29
CA ASP A 343 7.73 -7.13 -7.19
C ASP A 343 8.31 -5.90 -7.92
N LEU A 344 7.74 -4.70 -7.72
CA LEU A 344 8.30 -3.46 -8.26
C LEU A 344 9.62 -3.10 -7.55
N PRO A 345 10.72 -2.90 -8.31
CA PRO A 345 12.01 -2.52 -7.73
C PRO A 345 11.95 -1.22 -6.93
N GLU A 346 11.17 -0.24 -7.39
CA GLU A 346 11.02 1.05 -6.72
C GLU A 346 10.33 0.91 -5.36
N VAL A 347 9.33 0.02 -5.27
CA VAL A 347 8.62 -0.29 -4.02
C VAL A 347 9.57 -0.98 -3.05
N GLN A 348 10.31 -2.00 -3.50
CA GLN A 348 11.26 -2.73 -2.66
C GLN A 348 12.40 -1.84 -2.16
N LEU A 349 12.94 -0.99 -3.05
CA LEU A 349 13.97 -0.02 -2.72
C LEU A 349 13.47 0.99 -1.68
N PHE A 350 12.29 1.55 -1.90
CA PHE A 350 11.69 2.52 -0.99
C PHE A 350 11.52 1.95 0.43
N PHE A 351 10.93 0.75 0.56
CA PHE A 351 10.73 0.15 1.88
C PHE A 351 12.03 -0.30 2.55
N THR A 352 13.01 -0.74 1.76
CA THR A 352 14.37 -1.00 2.27
C THR A 352 14.97 0.26 2.89
N LEU A 353 14.90 1.39 2.17
CA LEU A 353 15.43 2.67 2.63
C LEU A 353 14.67 3.18 3.86
N LEU A 354 13.32 3.14 3.83
CA LEU A 354 12.47 3.55 4.95
C LEU A 354 12.81 2.78 6.24
N TYR A 355 12.99 1.46 6.12
CA TYR A 355 13.34 0.60 7.24
C TYR A 355 14.76 0.86 7.76
N SER A 356 15.71 1.12 6.86
CA SER A 356 17.11 1.39 7.22
C SER A 356 17.35 2.82 7.76
N ASN A 357 16.38 3.73 7.59
CA ASN A 357 16.51 5.12 8.02
C ASN A 357 16.37 5.23 9.55
N MET A 358 17.50 5.18 10.24
CA MET A 358 17.53 5.27 11.70
C MET A 358 17.23 6.70 12.16
N PRO A 359 16.28 6.91 13.09
CA PRO A 359 16.06 8.22 13.68
C PRO A 359 17.34 8.70 14.37
N HIS A 360 17.70 9.97 14.14
CA HIS A 360 18.91 10.60 14.67
C HIS A 360 18.90 10.76 16.19
#